data_AF-A0A9Q8WFB6-F1
#
_entry.id   AF-A0A9Q8WFB6-F1
#
_cell.length_a   1.000
_cell.length_b   1.000
_cell.length_c   1.000
_cell.angle_alpha   90.00
_cell.angle_beta   90.00
_cell.angle_gamma   90.00
#
_symmetry.space_group_name_H-M   'P 1'
#
loop_
_entity.id
_entity.type
_entity.pdbx_description
1 polymer ?
#
loop_
_entity_poly.entity_id
_entity_poly.type
_entity_poly.pdbx_seq_one_letter_code
_entity_poly.pdbx_strand_id
1 'polypeptide(L)'
;IVYIDLLLLSISTLIVKPLLLHSVCPLLRAITRDRFIPPISYDPFPATVVDVPIVPFSLDTNATTDACEPLEPGSLDFTDKIVLVRRGAVVSCDIHTQQENLALVGGTLVLVYNDDRPLSYPVIGNTNSTVGFITSFAGKQIVEAIKAGRNVTADFSVNHGLPVALTYSLGGDPNYFTNIGPLYDLQIKPDIAAPGGKIYSTWIDDSYTIQSGTSMAAPYIAGVAALYVSVYGGRNTHPSGNAWAKDLGKRIISSGISVPWADGLTETDYGHSASVAQVGNGLVDAFKVLKYKTVIDYEKIALNDTRYFNRYHEISVTNNDEEAVTYKFSAEDIVSADILGWYAADRVIANPAPGTKRVKEFFDMIPETRAPEVSFPAEFTLQSGESKTVSVNFKNPDTLGWNASGLPLYSGRVLISGSNGEFLSVPYLGLGGDLRKEVTPLEETNYAFMISTTSNTPVASKPYFTFNLSLAAQDFPRVISKPIYGIKETRWDVFEAGWTEREWKYPPVPGENGHIGTIASWVGSGRVEAIDTSIYDPNETFTLRFALLKPFGDPSHADNWEVLHIPEISVL
;
A
#
# COMPACT_ATOMS: atom_id res chain seq x y z
N ILE A 1 -27.85 -44.53 -11.26
CA ILE A 1 -28.07 -45.88 -10.69
C ILE A 1 -26.94 -46.10 -9.70
N VAL A 2 -27.31 -46.26 -8.43
CA VAL A 2 -26.46 -46.59 -7.29
C VAL A 2 -25.82 -47.97 -7.50
N TYR A 3 -24.55 -48.16 -7.14
CA TYR A 3 -24.13 -49.31 -6.35
C TYR A 3 -22.87 -48.97 -5.55
N ILE A 4 -23.02 -49.10 -4.24
CA ILE A 4 -21.98 -49.14 -3.22
C ILE A 4 -21.41 -50.57 -3.21
N ASP A 5 -20.10 -50.72 -3.04
CA ASP A 5 -19.59 -51.84 -2.25
C ASP A 5 -18.32 -51.47 -1.49
N LEU A 6 -18.31 -51.88 -0.22
CA LEU A 6 -17.26 -51.71 0.77
C LEU A 6 -16.02 -52.56 0.41
N LEU A 7 -14.83 -52.03 0.74
CA LEU A 7 -13.70 -52.87 1.11
C LEU A 7 -12.83 -52.17 2.16
N LEU A 8 -12.92 -52.68 3.38
CA LEU A 8 -11.97 -52.52 4.48
C LEU A 8 -10.62 -53.13 4.08
N LEU A 9 -9.54 -52.36 4.20
CA LEU A 9 -8.18 -52.90 4.39
C LEU A 9 -7.33 -51.91 5.20
N SER A 10 -6.70 -52.46 6.23
CA SER A 10 -5.90 -51.81 7.27
C SER A 10 -4.67 -51.07 6.74
N ILE A 11 -4.45 -49.85 7.22
CA ILE A 11 -3.14 -49.19 7.23
C ILE A 11 -2.98 -48.56 8.62
N SER A 12 -2.20 -49.23 9.46
CA SER A 12 -1.63 -48.68 10.70
C SER A 12 -0.56 -47.65 10.30
N THR A 13 -0.46 -46.57 11.07
CA THR A 13 0.34 -45.34 10.83
C THR A 13 -0.20 -44.40 9.74
N LEU A 14 -0.61 -43.19 10.15
CA LEU A 14 -0.99 -42.14 9.22
C LEU A 14 0.18 -41.19 8.98
N ILE A 15 0.98 -41.52 7.97
CA ILE A 15 1.84 -40.55 7.31
C ILE A 15 0.95 -39.84 6.30
N VAL A 16 0.72 -38.55 6.48
CA VAL A 16 -0.18 -37.79 5.62
C VAL A 16 0.46 -37.72 4.21
N LYS A 17 -0.16 -38.32 3.17
CA LYS A 17 0.26 -38.30 1.74
C LYS A 17 -0.90 -38.03 0.75
N PRO A 18 -0.64 -37.40 -0.41
CA PRO A 18 -1.36 -36.23 -0.93
C PRO A 18 -2.54 -36.54 -1.86
N LEU A 19 -3.53 -35.63 -1.87
CA LEU A 19 -4.41 -35.43 -3.02
C LEU A 19 -3.96 -34.13 -3.70
N LEU A 20 -3.44 -34.25 -4.93
CA LEU A 20 -3.12 -33.15 -5.81
C LEU A 20 -4.39 -32.71 -6.54
N LEU A 21 -4.74 -31.42 -6.43
CA LEU A 21 -5.45 -30.73 -7.50
C LEU A 21 -4.37 -30.09 -8.40
N HIS A 22 -4.45 -30.42 -9.68
CA HIS A 22 -3.53 -30.00 -10.73
C HIS A 22 -3.61 -28.50 -10.96
N SER A 23 -2.47 -27.82 -11.12
CA SER A 23 -2.19 -26.85 -12.20
C SER A 23 -0.80 -26.22 -12.08
N VAL A 24 0.03 -26.48 -13.10
CA VAL A 24 1.12 -25.66 -13.67
C VAL A 24 2.33 -25.29 -12.77
N CYS A 25 3.41 -26.10 -12.83
CA CYS A 25 4.73 -25.73 -13.38
C CYS A 25 5.83 -26.71 -12.88
N PRO A 26 6.67 -27.32 -13.75
CA PRO A 26 7.51 -28.45 -13.41
C PRO A 26 8.96 -28.02 -13.11
N LEU A 27 9.27 -27.67 -11.85
CA LEU A 27 10.67 -27.40 -11.47
C LEU A 27 10.91 -27.64 -9.97
N LEU A 28 10.53 -28.81 -9.46
CA LEU A 28 11.05 -29.32 -8.17
C LEU A 28 10.99 -30.85 -8.13
N ARG A 29 11.67 -31.47 -9.10
CA ARG A 29 12.13 -32.87 -9.00
C ARG A 29 13.48 -32.89 -8.29
N ALA A 30 13.47 -32.71 -6.98
CA ALA A 30 14.44 -33.28 -6.06
C ALA A 30 13.99 -32.95 -4.63
N ILE A 31 13.97 -33.99 -3.79
CA ILE A 31 13.65 -34.02 -2.36
C ILE A 31 12.27 -34.65 -2.09
N THR A 32 12.32 -35.97 -2.12
CA THR A 32 11.29 -36.90 -1.69
C THR A 32 11.43 -37.18 -0.19
N ARG A 33 10.44 -36.80 0.64
CA ARG A 33 9.69 -37.66 1.60
C ARG A 33 8.94 -36.80 2.64
N ASP A 34 7.61 -36.92 2.58
CA ASP A 34 6.63 -36.67 3.65
C ASP A 34 6.28 -35.20 3.97
N ARG A 35 4.99 -34.92 4.23
CA ARG A 35 4.37 -33.58 4.18
C ARG A 35 4.91 -32.64 5.27
N PHE A 36 5.38 -31.47 4.86
CA PHE A 36 5.99 -30.45 5.70
C PHE A 36 4.98 -29.39 6.16
N ILE A 37 4.96 -29.06 7.46
CA ILE A 37 4.18 -27.95 8.04
C ILE A 37 5.18 -27.08 8.83
N PRO A 38 5.65 -25.95 8.27
CA PRO A 38 6.59 -25.10 8.99
C PRO A 38 5.87 -24.30 10.08
N PRO A 39 6.35 -24.31 11.34
CA PRO A 39 5.90 -23.36 12.33
C PRO A 39 6.53 -21.98 12.09
N ILE A 40 5.79 -20.91 12.33
CA ILE A 40 6.36 -19.56 12.46
C ILE A 40 6.78 -19.37 13.93
N SER A 41 8.04 -19.03 14.18
CA SER A 41 8.55 -18.72 15.53
C SER A 41 9.65 -17.65 15.49
N TYR A 42 9.82 -16.93 16.61
CA TYR A 42 11.03 -16.12 16.85
C TYR A 42 12.25 -17.01 17.13
N ASP A 43 12.04 -18.12 17.85
CA ASP A 43 13.07 -19.11 18.16
C ASP A 43 12.75 -20.41 17.42
N PRO A 44 13.59 -20.83 16.47
CA PRO A 44 13.36 -22.08 15.77
C PRO A 44 13.30 -23.24 16.77
N PHE A 45 12.38 -24.19 16.56
CA PHE A 45 12.40 -25.45 17.29
C PHE A 45 13.79 -26.08 17.22
N PRO A 46 14.33 -26.63 18.31
CA PRO A 46 15.65 -27.25 18.25
C PRO A 46 15.68 -28.37 17.20
N ALA A 47 16.72 -28.44 16.37
CA ALA A 47 16.90 -29.52 15.39
C ALA A 47 17.00 -30.92 16.05
N THR A 48 17.18 -30.98 17.37
CA THR A 48 17.13 -32.20 18.18
C THR A 48 15.71 -32.73 18.39
N VAL A 49 14.67 -31.95 18.08
CA VAL A 49 13.27 -32.39 18.14
C VAL A 49 12.97 -33.22 16.91
N VAL A 50 13.09 -34.54 17.06
CA VAL A 50 12.90 -35.54 15.99
C VAL A 50 11.90 -36.57 16.47
N ASP A 51 10.87 -36.82 15.67
CA ASP A 51 9.79 -37.77 15.96
C ASP A 51 9.11 -37.57 17.33
N VAL A 52 9.05 -36.32 17.80
CA VAL A 52 8.46 -35.99 19.10
C VAL A 52 6.93 -35.97 19.01
N PRO A 53 6.20 -36.66 19.91
CA PRO A 53 4.74 -36.75 19.84
C PRO A 53 4.06 -35.40 20.05
N ILE A 54 3.06 -35.10 19.20
CA ILE A 54 2.17 -33.96 19.35
C ILE A 54 0.95 -34.37 20.18
N VAL A 55 0.68 -33.64 21.26
CA VAL A 55 -0.44 -33.89 22.17
C VAL A 55 -1.31 -32.64 22.27
N PRO A 56 -2.57 -32.68 21.80
CA PRO A 56 -3.52 -31.59 21.96
C PRO A 56 -3.84 -31.37 23.42
N PHE A 57 -3.86 -30.11 23.86
CA PHE A 57 -4.39 -29.73 25.17
C PHE A 57 -5.89 -30.05 25.26
N SER A 58 -6.61 -29.83 24.16
CA SER A 58 -8.02 -30.18 24.01
C SER A 58 -8.25 -30.89 22.67
N LEU A 59 -9.21 -31.81 22.65
CA LEU A 59 -9.72 -32.41 21.41
C LEU A 59 -10.83 -31.56 20.77
N ASP A 60 -11.32 -30.52 21.44
CA ASP A 60 -12.28 -29.60 20.83
C ASP A 60 -11.55 -28.59 19.93
N THR A 61 -11.77 -28.69 18.62
CA THR A 61 -11.17 -27.81 17.62
C THR A 61 -11.74 -26.39 17.62
N ASN A 62 -12.82 -26.15 18.38
CA ASN A 62 -13.44 -24.85 18.57
C ASN A 62 -13.12 -24.23 19.94
N ALA A 63 -12.31 -24.90 20.78
CA ALA A 63 -11.96 -24.39 22.10
C ALA A 63 -11.29 -23.00 21.99
N THR A 64 -11.86 -22.00 22.64
CA THR A 64 -11.33 -20.61 22.64
C THR A 64 -10.46 -20.32 23.86
N THR A 65 -10.38 -21.28 24.78
CA THR A 65 -9.79 -21.09 26.11
C THR A 65 -8.72 -22.14 26.48
N ASP A 66 -8.08 -22.77 25.49
CA ASP A 66 -7.01 -23.75 25.73
C ASP A 66 -5.87 -23.12 26.55
N ALA A 67 -5.47 -23.75 27.66
CA ALA A 67 -4.41 -23.30 28.55
C ALA A 67 -4.50 -21.83 29.02
N CYS A 68 -5.70 -21.24 29.05
CA CYS A 68 -5.88 -19.84 29.46
C CYS A 68 -5.88 -19.63 30.97
N GLU A 69 -6.29 -20.64 31.73
CA GLU A 69 -6.29 -20.60 33.18
C GLU A 69 -5.03 -21.26 33.75
N PRO A 70 -4.55 -20.80 34.94
CA PRO A 70 -3.43 -21.43 35.62
C PRO A 70 -3.61 -22.93 35.78
N LEU A 71 -2.57 -23.69 35.41
CA LEU A 71 -2.54 -25.15 35.54
C LEU A 71 -1.78 -25.54 36.80
N GLU A 72 -2.39 -26.40 37.62
CA GLU A 72 -1.74 -26.91 38.83
C GLU A 72 -0.58 -27.86 38.47
N PRO A 73 0.61 -27.72 39.08
CA PRO A 73 1.72 -28.63 38.84
C PRO A 73 1.33 -30.10 39.04
N GLY A 74 1.58 -30.95 38.06
CA GLY A 74 1.23 -32.38 38.07
C GLY A 74 -0.21 -32.71 37.71
N SER A 75 -1.06 -31.73 37.39
CA SER A 75 -2.41 -31.96 36.86
C SER A 75 -2.39 -32.57 35.44
N LEU A 76 -1.37 -32.21 34.67
CA LEU A 76 -1.06 -32.71 33.33
C LEU A 76 0.46 -32.91 33.24
N ASP A 77 0.90 -33.69 32.25
CA ASP A 77 2.32 -33.92 31.99
C ASP A 77 2.63 -33.89 30.49
N PHE A 78 3.23 -32.78 30.07
CA PHE A 78 3.69 -32.52 28.71
C PHE A 78 5.21 -32.65 28.54
N THR A 79 5.91 -33.22 29.52
CA THR A 79 7.35 -33.49 29.42
C THR A 79 7.64 -34.34 28.17
N ASP A 80 8.68 -33.95 27.41
CA ASP A 80 9.12 -34.58 26.16
C ASP A 80 8.04 -34.71 25.07
N LYS A 81 7.02 -33.84 25.11
CA LYS A 81 5.93 -33.77 24.11
C LYS A 81 5.83 -32.36 23.54
N ILE A 82 5.26 -32.27 22.34
CA ILE A 82 4.85 -30.99 21.76
C ILE A 82 3.37 -30.78 22.08
N VAL A 83 3.06 -29.75 22.85
CA VAL A 83 1.67 -29.42 23.20
C VAL A 83 1.04 -28.66 22.05
N LEU A 84 -0.09 -29.14 21.53
CA LEU A 84 -0.89 -28.43 20.54
C LEU A 84 -2.04 -27.69 21.24
N VAL A 85 -2.09 -26.36 21.10
CA VAL A 85 -3.15 -25.51 21.66
C VAL A 85 -3.79 -24.64 20.60
N ARG A 86 -5.09 -24.36 20.72
CA ARG A 86 -5.74 -23.35 19.88
C ARG A 86 -5.35 -21.95 20.35
N ARG A 87 -5.15 -21.02 19.42
CA ARG A 87 -4.96 -19.60 19.73
C ARG A 87 -6.14 -19.07 20.56
N GLY A 88 -5.85 -18.42 21.70
CA GLY A 88 -6.88 -17.83 22.56
C GLY A 88 -7.65 -16.69 21.88
N ALA A 89 -8.96 -16.62 22.11
CA ALA A 89 -9.85 -15.67 21.43
C ALA A 89 -10.00 -14.30 22.13
N VAL A 90 -9.43 -14.14 23.33
CA VAL A 90 -9.58 -12.94 24.17
C VAL A 90 -8.22 -12.40 24.60
N VAL A 91 -8.14 -11.11 24.89
CA VAL A 91 -6.89 -10.43 25.29
C VAL A 91 -6.29 -11.01 26.58
N SER A 92 -7.14 -11.47 27.51
CA SER A 92 -6.69 -12.11 28.76
C SER A 92 -6.06 -13.49 28.55
N CYS A 93 -6.19 -14.07 27.36
CA CYS A 93 -5.57 -15.32 26.97
C CYS A 93 -4.81 -15.14 25.65
N ASP A 94 -3.73 -14.40 25.73
CA ASP A 94 -2.77 -14.33 24.64
C ASP A 94 -1.82 -15.54 24.67
N ILE A 95 -0.90 -15.58 23.70
CA ILE A 95 0.05 -16.67 23.54
C ILE A 95 1.02 -16.73 24.73
N HIS A 96 1.32 -15.59 25.35
CA HIS A 96 2.20 -15.51 26.51
C HIS A 96 1.55 -16.19 27.73
N THR A 97 0.27 -15.90 28.00
CA THR A 97 -0.49 -16.58 29.07
C THR A 97 -0.55 -18.10 28.83
N GLN A 98 -0.88 -18.53 27.60
CA GLN A 98 -0.91 -19.96 27.26
C GLN A 98 0.46 -20.62 27.47
N GLN A 99 1.54 -19.94 27.07
CA GLN A 99 2.92 -20.40 27.25
C GLN A 99 3.30 -20.57 28.72
N GLU A 100 2.95 -19.62 29.59
CA GLU A 100 3.26 -19.68 31.03
C GLU A 100 2.52 -20.82 31.72
N ASN A 101 1.23 -20.96 31.44
CA ASN A 101 0.40 -22.00 32.05
C ASN A 101 0.87 -23.41 31.65
N LEU A 102 1.21 -23.61 30.36
CA LEU A 102 1.74 -24.89 29.89
C LEU A 102 3.10 -25.22 30.49
N ALA A 103 3.95 -24.22 30.75
CA ALA A 103 5.24 -24.45 31.39
C ALA A 103 5.11 -25.07 32.79
N LEU A 104 4.05 -24.76 33.54
CA LEU A 104 3.78 -25.32 34.87
C LEU A 104 3.55 -26.84 34.87
N VAL A 105 3.20 -27.40 33.71
CA VAL A 105 2.90 -28.83 33.50
C VAL A 105 3.86 -29.48 32.49
N GLY A 106 5.07 -28.91 32.34
CA GLY A 106 6.16 -29.47 31.52
C GLY A 106 6.08 -29.16 30.03
N GLY A 107 5.13 -28.33 29.58
CA GLY A 107 4.94 -27.94 28.18
C GLY A 107 5.96 -26.92 27.70
N THR A 108 7.19 -27.37 27.42
CA THR A 108 8.29 -26.52 26.95
C THR A 108 8.38 -26.42 25.42
N LEU A 109 7.69 -27.31 24.69
CA LEU A 109 7.53 -27.27 23.24
C LEU A 109 6.05 -27.06 22.92
N VAL A 110 5.69 -25.90 22.36
CA VAL A 110 4.28 -25.51 22.16
C VAL A 110 4.01 -25.20 20.70
N LEU A 111 3.04 -25.87 20.09
CA LEU A 111 2.46 -25.50 18.81
C LEU A 111 1.10 -24.84 19.03
N VAL A 112 0.96 -23.60 18.58
CA VAL A 112 -0.30 -22.88 18.58
C VAL A 112 -0.89 -22.93 17.18
N TYR A 113 -2.13 -23.40 17.05
CA TYR A 113 -2.85 -23.31 15.78
C TYR A 113 -3.87 -22.17 15.77
N ASN A 114 -3.92 -21.48 14.64
CA ASN A 114 -4.67 -20.24 14.48
C ASN A 114 -6.20 -20.41 14.49
N ASP A 115 -6.94 -19.30 14.61
CA ASP A 115 -8.41 -19.24 14.71
C ASP A 115 -9.06 -18.34 13.64
N ASP A 116 -8.55 -18.43 12.41
CA ASP A 116 -9.01 -17.72 11.19
C ASP A 116 -8.61 -16.23 11.13
N ARG A 117 -7.90 -15.72 12.15
CA ARG A 117 -7.13 -14.46 12.04
C ARG A 117 -5.91 -14.62 11.15
N PRO A 118 -5.26 -13.53 10.67
CA PRO A 118 -3.96 -13.63 10.01
C PRO A 118 -2.91 -14.32 10.90
N LEU A 119 -2.04 -15.12 10.28
CA LEU A 119 -0.89 -15.72 10.95
C LEU A 119 0.08 -14.62 11.37
N SER A 120 0.49 -14.65 12.63
CA SER A 120 1.47 -13.72 13.21
C SER A 120 2.59 -14.50 13.88
N TYR A 121 3.77 -13.89 14.01
CA TYR A 121 4.79 -14.43 14.91
C TYR A 121 4.24 -14.44 16.35
N PRO A 122 4.39 -15.53 17.10
CA PRO A 122 3.93 -15.59 18.49
C PRO A 122 4.76 -14.63 19.34
N VAL A 123 4.12 -13.72 20.07
CA VAL A 123 4.82 -12.93 21.09
C VAL A 123 5.09 -13.84 22.28
N ILE A 124 6.36 -14.12 22.56
CA ILE A 124 6.81 -14.98 23.65
C ILE A 124 7.31 -14.12 24.81
N GLY A 125 6.93 -14.49 26.03
CA GLY A 125 7.38 -13.82 27.26
C GLY A 125 8.27 -14.69 28.15
N ASN A 126 8.34 -15.99 27.89
CA ASN A 126 9.17 -16.94 28.62
C ASN A 126 10.27 -17.52 27.72
N THR A 127 11.53 -17.42 28.13
CA THR A 127 12.69 -17.92 27.38
C THR A 127 12.95 -19.42 27.56
N ASN A 128 12.22 -20.10 28.45
CA ASN A 128 12.40 -21.53 28.75
C ASN A 128 11.50 -22.45 27.93
N SER A 129 10.72 -21.92 26.98
CA SER A 129 9.88 -22.71 26.08
C SER A 129 9.91 -22.18 24.66
N THR A 130 9.83 -23.09 23.70
CA THR A 130 9.75 -22.77 22.27
C THR A 130 8.29 -22.81 21.84
N VAL A 131 7.83 -21.74 21.18
CA VAL A 131 6.46 -21.63 20.68
C VAL A 131 6.48 -21.50 19.16
N GLY A 132 5.70 -22.32 18.45
CA GLY A 132 5.53 -22.26 17.00
C GLY A 132 4.09 -22.07 16.60
N PHE A 133 3.86 -21.32 15.53
CA PHE A 133 2.53 -21.06 15.01
C PHE A 133 2.25 -21.86 13.74
N ILE A 134 1.10 -22.55 13.69
CA ILE A 134 0.62 -23.28 12.50
C ILE A 134 -0.78 -22.81 12.09
N THR A 135 -1.20 -23.16 10.87
CA THR A 135 -2.51 -22.77 10.34
C THR A 135 -3.67 -23.42 11.10
N SER A 136 -4.84 -22.76 11.10
CA SER A 136 -6.12 -23.29 11.60
C SER A 136 -6.40 -24.68 11.03
N PHE A 137 -6.20 -24.84 9.71
CA PHE A 137 -6.33 -26.12 9.01
C PHE A 137 -5.36 -27.18 9.52
N ALA A 138 -4.07 -26.87 9.65
CA ALA A 138 -3.05 -27.82 10.11
C ALA A 138 -3.36 -28.33 11.52
N GLY A 139 -3.67 -27.43 12.46
CA GLY A 139 -4.03 -27.81 13.83
C GLY A 139 -5.28 -28.68 13.90
N LYS A 140 -6.35 -28.30 13.20
CA LYS A 140 -7.58 -29.10 13.11
C LYS A 140 -7.30 -30.51 12.56
N GLN A 141 -6.47 -30.62 11.52
CA GLN A 141 -6.09 -31.92 10.96
C GLN A 141 -5.28 -32.79 11.93
N ILE A 142 -4.41 -32.21 12.75
CA ILE A 142 -3.67 -32.94 13.80
C ILE A 142 -4.64 -33.44 14.87
N VAL A 143 -5.55 -32.60 15.36
CA VAL A 143 -6.56 -33.00 16.35
C VAL A 143 -7.44 -34.13 15.83
N GLU A 144 -7.94 -34.03 14.60
CA GLU A 144 -8.74 -35.09 13.96
C GLU A 144 -7.92 -36.36 13.66
N ALA A 145 -6.60 -36.22 13.46
CA ALA A 145 -5.72 -37.38 13.38
C ALA A 145 -5.67 -38.16 14.69
N ILE A 146 -5.49 -37.44 15.79
CA ILE A 146 -5.37 -37.99 17.13
C ILE A 146 -6.69 -38.54 17.63
N LYS A 147 -7.82 -37.88 17.38
CA LYS A 147 -9.18 -38.41 17.65
C LYS A 147 -9.43 -39.76 16.98
N ALA A 148 -8.91 -39.94 15.79
CA ALA A 148 -9.01 -41.20 15.05
C ALA A 148 -8.01 -42.28 15.52
N GLY A 149 -7.35 -42.09 16.67
CA GLY A 149 -6.41 -43.04 17.26
C GLY A 149 -5.06 -43.10 16.56
N ARG A 150 -4.71 -42.08 15.76
CA ARG A 150 -3.44 -42.04 15.02
C ARG A 150 -2.39 -41.32 15.84
N ASN A 151 -1.17 -41.87 15.88
CA ASN A 151 -0.04 -41.18 16.47
C ASN A 151 0.46 -40.10 15.51
N VAL A 152 0.68 -38.89 16.01
CA VAL A 152 1.21 -37.77 15.23
C VAL A 152 2.47 -37.27 15.92
N THR A 153 3.57 -37.21 15.17
CA THR A 153 4.87 -36.72 15.64
C THR A 153 5.32 -35.53 14.80
N ALA A 154 6.22 -34.72 15.33
CA ALA A 154 6.89 -33.64 14.61
C ALA A 154 8.40 -33.90 14.54
N ASP A 155 8.99 -33.48 13.42
CA ASP A 155 10.42 -33.56 13.15
C ASP A 155 10.90 -32.20 12.63
N PHE A 156 11.86 -31.60 13.34
CA PHE A 156 12.48 -30.32 13.03
C PHE A 156 13.97 -30.46 12.69
N SER A 157 14.45 -31.66 12.36
CA SER A 157 15.86 -31.91 11.99
C SER A 157 16.27 -31.32 10.65
N VAL A 158 15.31 -30.93 9.81
CA VAL A 158 15.56 -30.35 8.47
C VAL A 158 15.71 -28.82 8.57
N ASN A 159 16.77 -28.29 7.94
CA ASN A 159 17.23 -26.90 8.02
C ASN A 159 16.10 -25.84 8.05
N HIS A 160 16.06 -25.08 9.16
CA HIS A 160 15.12 -24.01 9.50
C HIS A 160 15.14 -22.80 8.55
N GLY A 161 16.17 -22.67 7.69
CA GLY A 161 16.31 -21.55 6.76
C GLY A 161 15.34 -21.56 5.57
N LEU A 162 14.54 -22.62 5.38
CA LEU A 162 13.64 -22.73 4.23
C LEU A 162 12.18 -22.89 4.70
N PRO A 163 11.44 -21.79 4.95
CA PRO A 163 10.00 -21.88 5.08
C PRO A 163 9.40 -22.30 3.72
N VAL A 164 9.13 -23.60 3.56
CA VAL A 164 8.38 -24.10 2.41
C VAL A 164 6.91 -23.72 2.60
N ALA A 165 6.50 -22.68 1.86
CA ALA A 165 5.12 -22.29 1.54
C ALA A 165 4.11 -22.39 2.70
N LEU A 166 4.15 -21.41 3.62
CA LEU A 166 2.94 -21.08 4.36
C LEU A 166 2.04 -20.25 3.46
N THR A 167 0.78 -20.67 3.33
CA THR A 167 -0.26 -19.82 2.75
C THR A 167 -0.37 -18.59 3.63
N TYR A 168 0.06 -17.44 3.10
CA TYR A 168 -0.25 -16.16 3.71
C TYR A 168 -1.69 -15.85 3.38
N SER A 169 -2.51 -15.64 4.41
CA SER A 169 -3.95 -15.54 4.20
C SER A 169 -4.38 -14.25 3.48
N LEU A 170 -3.52 -13.24 3.46
CA LEU A 170 -3.63 -12.03 2.64
C LEU A 170 -2.78 -12.13 1.34
N GLY A 171 -2.44 -13.35 0.92
CA GLY A 171 -1.62 -13.61 -0.26
C GLY A 171 -2.39 -13.28 -1.54
N GLY A 172 -1.86 -12.37 -2.36
CA GLY A 172 -2.54 -11.87 -3.56
C GLY A 172 -3.18 -10.49 -3.35
N ASP A 173 -3.29 -10.05 -2.10
CA ASP A 173 -3.87 -8.76 -1.76
C ASP A 173 -2.82 -7.62 -1.78
N PRO A 174 -3.25 -6.38 -2.08
CA PRO A 174 -2.45 -5.20 -1.83
C PRO A 174 -1.97 -5.13 -0.36
N ASN A 175 -0.70 -4.78 -0.15
CA ASN A 175 -0.16 -4.64 1.21
C ASN A 175 -0.64 -3.32 1.85
N TYR A 176 -0.95 -3.34 3.15
CA TYR A 176 -1.47 -2.16 3.88
C TYR A 176 -0.57 -0.92 3.84
N PHE A 177 0.75 -1.10 3.65
CA PHE A 177 1.74 -0.03 3.60
C PHE A 177 1.97 0.53 2.18
N THR A 178 1.29 -0.02 1.15
CA THR A 178 1.47 0.47 -0.22
C THR A 178 1.06 1.93 -0.30
N ASN A 179 1.86 2.77 -0.95
CA ASN A 179 1.46 4.14 -1.20
C ASN A 179 0.29 4.16 -2.19
N ILE A 180 -0.72 4.95 -1.85
CA ILE A 180 -1.94 5.09 -2.63
C ILE A 180 -1.90 6.45 -3.30
N GLY A 181 -2.19 6.47 -4.59
CA GLY A 181 -2.30 7.70 -5.35
C GLY A 181 -3.70 8.31 -5.31
N PRO A 182 -4.05 9.12 -6.33
CA PRO A 182 -3.15 9.60 -7.39
C PRO A 182 -2.06 10.54 -6.82
N LEU A 183 -1.20 11.06 -7.69
CA LEU A 183 -0.42 12.25 -7.33
C LEU A 183 -1.36 13.44 -7.07
N TYR A 184 -0.86 14.48 -6.42
CA TYR A 184 -1.66 15.66 -6.04
C TYR A 184 -2.20 16.47 -7.24
N ASP A 185 -1.72 16.21 -8.45
CA ASP A 185 -2.23 16.77 -9.70
C ASP A 185 -3.15 15.78 -10.45
N LEU A 186 -3.65 14.75 -9.76
CA LEU A 186 -4.48 13.66 -10.27
C LEU A 186 -3.80 12.77 -11.32
N GLN A 187 -2.48 12.87 -11.50
CA GLN A 187 -1.74 11.93 -12.33
C GLN A 187 -1.74 10.53 -11.68
N ILE A 188 -1.95 9.51 -12.52
CA ILE A 188 -2.07 8.12 -12.05
C ILE A 188 -0.74 7.61 -11.49
N LYS A 189 -0.74 7.26 -10.21
CA LYS A 189 0.27 6.43 -9.53
C LYS A 189 -0.41 5.54 -8.48
N PRO A 190 0.17 4.37 -8.13
CA PRO A 190 1.33 3.74 -8.76
C PRO A 190 1.03 3.32 -10.22
N ASP A 191 2.04 2.86 -10.96
CA ASP A 191 1.85 2.45 -12.37
C ASP A 191 1.34 1.01 -12.48
N ILE A 192 1.89 0.12 -11.67
CA ILE A 192 1.69 -1.33 -11.70
C ILE A 192 2.03 -1.89 -10.31
N ALA A 193 1.39 -2.98 -9.91
CA ALA A 193 1.70 -3.74 -8.70
C ALA A 193 2.57 -4.97 -9.02
N ALA A 194 3.36 -5.40 -8.03
CA ALA A 194 4.16 -6.62 -8.07
C ALA A 194 4.27 -7.21 -6.65
N PRO A 195 4.67 -8.49 -6.51
CA PRO A 195 4.89 -9.09 -5.20
C PRO A 195 5.93 -8.29 -4.39
N GLY A 196 5.49 -7.74 -3.26
CA GLY A 196 6.35 -6.98 -2.35
C GLY A 196 6.13 -7.29 -0.86
N GLY A 197 5.14 -8.11 -0.51
CA GLY A 197 4.90 -8.56 0.85
C GLY A 197 5.53 -9.92 1.11
N LYS A 198 6.20 -10.08 2.26
CA LYS A 198 6.78 -11.35 2.73
C LYS A 198 7.69 -12.03 1.70
N ILE A 199 8.56 -11.24 1.07
CA ILE A 199 9.49 -11.71 0.05
C ILE A 199 10.73 -12.31 0.72
N TYR A 200 10.97 -13.59 0.48
CA TYR A 200 12.18 -14.29 0.88
C TYR A 200 13.31 -13.99 -0.13
N SER A 201 14.41 -13.42 0.34
CA SER A 201 15.54 -13.03 -0.53
C SER A 201 16.87 -13.04 0.22
N THR A 202 17.97 -12.82 -0.51
CA THR A 202 19.34 -12.77 0.02
C THR A 202 19.53 -11.63 1.02
N TRP A 203 20.39 -11.86 2.00
CA TRP A 203 20.73 -10.91 3.06
C TRP A 203 22.24 -10.91 3.34
N ILE A 204 22.69 -10.08 4.29
CA ILE A 204 24.11 -9.99 4.66
C ILE A 204 24.65 -11.33 5.18
N ASP A 205 25.96 -11.52 5.12
CA ASP A 205 26.67 -12.69 5.67
C ASP A 205 26.19 -14.06 5.12
N ASP A 206 25.96 -14.13 3.80
CA ASP A 206 25.52 -15.35 3.08
C ASP A 206 24.21 -15.94 3.65
N SER A 207 23.33 -15.06 4.13
CA SER A 207 22.06 -15.43 4.73
C SER A 207 20.88 -15.02 3.86
N TYR A 208 19.67 -15.36 4.33
CA TYR A 208 18.41 -15.01 3.70
C TYR A 208 17.45 -14.46 4.74
N THR A 209 16.53 -13.61 4.30
CA THR A 209 15.50 -13.04 5.17
C THR A 209 14.19 -12.85 4.43
N ILE A 210 13.12 -12.67 5.20
CA ILE A 210 11.80 -12.28 4.69
C ILE A 210 11.61 -10.79 4.98
N GLN A 211 11.44 -10.00 3.93
CA GLN A 211 11.15 -8.57 4.02
C GLN A 211 9.85 -8.21 3.31
N SER A 212 9.26 -7.09 3.72
CA SER A 212 8.07 -6.52 3.09
C SER A 212 8.34 -5.06 2.71
N GLY A 213 7.90 -4.67 1.51
CA GLY A 213 7.97 -3.29 1.06
C GLY A 213 7.73 -3.15 -0.44
N THR A 214 7.33 -1.95 -0.86
CA THR A 214 7.39 -1.56 -2.27
C THR A 214 8.84 -1.60 -2.80
N SER A 215 9.82 -1.48 -1.90
CA SER A 215 11.24 -1.74 -2.17
C SER A 215 11.53 -3.16 -2.65
N MET A 216 10.67 -4.15 -2.34
CA MET A 216 10.79 -5.53 -2.82
C MET A 216 9.97 -5.76 -4.11
N ALA A 217 8.87 -5.02 -4.29
CA ALA A 217 8.11 -5.02 -5.55
C ALA A 217 8.89 -4.39 -6.72
N ALA A 218 9.65 -3.32 -6.46
CA ALA A 218 10.46 -2.64 -7.47
C ALA A 218 11.49 -3.54 -8.19
N PRO A 219 12.35 -4.33 -7.50
CA PRO A 219 13.28 -5.24 -8.15
C PRO A 219 12.58 -6.39 -8.89
N TYR A 220 11.36 -6.78 -8.50
CA TYR A 220 10.56 -7.75 -9.26
C TYR A 220 10.24 -7.20 -10.66
N ILE A 221 9.73 -5.97 -10.74
CA ILE A 221 9.47 -5.30 -12.04
C ILE A 221 10.77 -5.09 -12.83
N ALA A 222 11.87 -4.74 -12.17
CA ALA A 222 13.18 -4.64 -12.82
C ALA A 222 13.62 -5.97 -13.45
N GLY A 223 13.36 -7.10 -12.78
CA GLY A 223 13.59 -8.44 -13.31
C GLY A 223 12.74 -8.75 -14.55
N VAL A 224 11.44 -8.39 -14.52
CA VAL A 224 10.55 -8.54 -15.70
C VAL A 224 11.05 -7.72 -16.88
N ALA A 225 11.47 -6.47 -16.63
CA ALA A 225 12.08 -5.62 -17.64
C ALA A 225 13.38 -6.22 -18.21
N ALA A 226 14.24 -6.78 -17.35
CA ALA A 226 15.48 -7.43 -17.76
C ALA A 226 15.23 -8.68 -18.63
N LEU A 227 14.20 -9.49 -18.30
CA LEU A 227 13.79 -10.61 -19.15
C LEU A 227 13.35 -10.14 -20.53
N TYR A 228 12.57 -9.06 -20.62
CA TYR A 228 12.18 -8.49 -21.90
C TYR A 228 13.42 -8.06 -22.71
N VAL A 229 14.33 -7.32 -22.07
CA VAL A 229 15.59 -6.88 -22.69
C VAL A 229 16.45 -8.06 -23.17
N SER A 230 16.45 -9.19 -22.45
CA SER A 230 17.22 -10.38 -22.85
C SER A 230 16.73 -11.02 -24.15
N VAL A 231 15.43 -10.89 -24.47
CA VAL A 231 14.81 -11.49 -25.65
C VAL A 231 14.76 -10.50 -26.82
N TYR A 232 14.44 -9.23 -26.55
CA TYR A 232 14.15 -8.21 -27.57
C TYR A 232 15.25 -7.16 -27.72
N GLY A 233 16.30 -7.25 -26.90
CA GLY A 233 17.37 -6.26 -26.81
C GLY A 233 16.95 -5.00 -26.05
N GLY A 234 17.97 -4.28 -25.57
CA GLY A 234 17.83 -3.01 -24.85
C GLY A 234 17.96 -1.81 -25.79
N ARG A 235 18.29 -0.63 -25.23
CA ARG A 235 18.36 0.66 -25.96
C ARG A 235 18.95 0.61 -27.39
N ASN A 236 20.02 -0.17 -27.61
CA ASN A 236 20.73 -0.20 -28.90
C ASN A 236 19.96 -0.94 -30.02
N THR A 237 18.97 -1.75 -29.69
CA THR A 237 18.15 -2.47 -30.69
C THR A 237 16.89 -1.72 -31.06
N HIS A 238 16.58 -0.61 -30.38
CA HIS A 238 15.36 0.18 -30.59
C HIS A 238 15.66 1.49 -31.32
N PRO A 239 15.07 1.73 -32.51
CA PRO A 239 15.32 2.93 -33.32
C PRO A 239 14.97 4.25 -32.63
N SER A 240 14.12 4.20 -31.59
CA SER A 240 13.57 5.35 -30.88
C SER A 240 14.49 5.91 -29.77
N GLY A 241 15.70 5.39 -29.63
CA GLY A 241 16.72 5.94 -28.72
C GLY A 241 16.28 5.88 -27.26
N ASN A 242 16.03 7.03 -26.63
CA ASN A 242 15.58 7.07 -25.22
C ASN A 242 14.10 6.73 -25.02
N ALA A 243 13.26 6.82 -26.07
CA ALA A 243 11.83 6.59 -25.96
C ALA A 243 11.48 5.12 -25.67
N TRP A 244 12.34 4.17 -26.06
CA TRP A 244 12.14 2.73 -25.84
C TRP A 244 11.82 2.37 -24.37
N ALA A 245 12.39 3.10 -23.41
CA ALA A 245 12.16 2.83 -21.98
C ALA A 245 10.73 3.18 -21.57
N LYS A 246 10.12 4.19 -22.20
CA LYS A 246 8.70 4.52 -22.03
C LYS A 246 7.84 3.44 -22.67
N ASP A 247 8.20 2.96 -23.86
CA ASP A 247 7.48 1.89 -24.56
C ASP A 247 7.47 0.59 -23.73
N LEU A 248 8.62 0.21 -23.16
CA LEU A 248 8.71 -0.91 -22.23
C LEU A 248 7.88 -0.66 -20.96
N GLY A 249 7.89 0.57 -20.44
CA GLY A 249 7.03 0.97 -19.33
C GLY A 249 5.54 0.75 -19.64
N LYS A 250 5.06 1.25 -20.79
CA LYS A 250 3.68 1.05 -21.27
C LYS A 250 3.35 -0.44 -21.45
N ARG A 251 4.30 -1.22 -21.97
CA ARG A 251 4.14 -2.68 -22.11
C ARG A 251 4.03 -3.41 -20.78
N ILE A 252 4.81 -3.01 -19.77
CA ILE A 252 4.70 -3.56 -18.41
C ILE A 252 3.37 -3.16 -17.77
N ILE A 253 3.00 -1.88 -17.86
CA ILE A 253 1.76 -1.38 -17.26
C ILE A 253 0.55 -2.08 -17.88
N SER A 254 0.47 -2.17 -19.21
CA SER A 254 -0.66 -2.79 -19.92
C SER A 254 -0.85 -4.28 -19.65
N SER A 255 0.18 -4.96 -19.12
CA SER A 255 0.12 -6.37 -18.76
C SER A 255 -0.72 -6.67 -17.52
N GLY A 256 -0.97 -5.66 -16.68
CA GLY A 256 -1.43 -5.93 -15.32
C GLY A 256 -2.78 -6.63 -15.26
N ILE A 257 -3.07 -7.24 -14.12
CA ILE A 257 -4.29 -8.00 -13.84
C ILE A 257 -4.98 -7.39 -12.63
N SER A 258 -6.30 -7.27 -12.66
CA SER A 258 -7.04 -6.77 -11.51
C SER A 258 -6.84 -7.69 -10.29
N VAL A 259 -6.79 -7.08 -9.12
CA VAL A 259 -6.75 -7.75 -7.81
C VAL A 259 -7.86 -7.18 -6.96
N PRO A 260 -8.38 -7.91 -5.95
CA PRO A 260 -9.43 -7.38 -5.09
C PRO A 260 -8.96 -6.13 -4.33
N TRP A 261 -9.89 -5.23 -4.04
CA TRP A 261 -9.68 -4.18 -3.06
C TRP A 261 -9.43 -4.84 -1.71
N ALA A 262 -8.33 -4.48 -1.06
CA ALA A 262 -7.99 -5.00 0.26
C ALA A 262 -7.38 -3.91 1.13
N ASP A 263 -7.59 -3.98 2.44
CA ASP A 263 -6.91 -3.15 3.43
C ASP A 263 -5.49 -3.65 3.75
N GLY A 264 -5.15 -4.87 3.30
CA GLY A 264 -3.89 -5.54 3.56
C GLY A 264 -3.66 -5.89 5.04
N LEU A 265 -4.73 -5.89 5.84
CA LEU A 265 -4.76 -6.19 7.28
C LEU A 265 -5.77 -7.29 7.63
N THR A 266 -6.86 -7.41 6.88
CA THR A 266 -7.97 -8.33 7.12
C THR A 266 -8.32 -9.11 5.87
N GLU A 267 -8.92 -10.30 6.03
CA GLU A 267 -9.45 -11.13 4.93
C GLU A 267 -10.84 -10.66 4.47
N THR A 268 -11.13 -9.36 4.64
CA THR A 268 -12.44 -8.80 4.31
C THR A 268 -12.60 -8.74 2.79
N ASP A 269 -13.61 -9.43 2.28
CA ASP A 269 -14.03 -9.27 0.89
C ASP A 269 -14.90 -8.01 0.76
N TYR A 270 -14.34 -6.97 0.16
CA TYR A 270 -15.04 -5.72 -0.11
C TYR A 270 -15.98 -5.81 -1.33
N GLY A 271 -15.98 -6.91 -2.08
CA GLY A 271 -16.82 -7.09 -3.27
C GLY A 271 -16.44 -6.21 -4.46
N HIS A 272 -15.24 -5.63 -4.45
CA HIS A 272 -14.76 -4.69 -5.46
C HIS A 272 -13.31 -5.00 -5.86
N SER A 273 -12.96 -4.71 -7.12
CA SER A 273 -11.57 -4.65 -7.56
C SER A 273 -10.83 -3.47 -6.91
N ALA A 274 -9.52 -3.63 -6.70
CA ALA A 274 -8.66 -2.58 -6.19
C ALA A 274 -8.67 -1.38 -7.14
N SER A 275 -8.66 -0.19 -6.57
CA SER A 275 -8.61 1.04 -7.38
C SER A 275 -7.28 1.18 -8.09
N VAL A 276 -7.30 1.89 -9.22
CA VAL A 276 -6.06 2.28 -9.91
C VAL A 276 -5.16 3.11 -8.99
N ALA A 277 -5.76 3.88 -8.07
CA ALA A 277 -5.01 4.59 -7.05
C ALA A 277 -4.25 3.66 -6.09
N GLN A 278 -4.77 2.46 -5.81
CA GLN A 278 -4.14 1.49 -4.91
C GLN A 278 -3.06 0.65 -5.61
N VAL A 279 -3.33 0.18 -6.83
CA VAL A 279 -2.48 -0.83 -7.51
C VAL A 279 -2.04 -0.46 -8.92
N GLY A 280 -2.33 0.76 -9.38
CA GLY A 280 -2.08 1.16 -10.77
C GLY A 280 -2.92 0.32 -11.72
N ASN A 281 -2.31 -0.20 -12.78
CA ASN A 281 -2.97 -1.15 -13.66
C ASN A 281 -2.95 -2.59 -13.11
N GLY A 282 -2.91 -2.79 -11.78
CA GLY A 282 -2.98 -4.10 -11.13
C GLY A 282 -1.68 -4.90 -11.12
N LEU A 283 -1.76 -6.20 -10.83
CA LEU A 283 -0.60 -7.08 -10.66
C LEU A 283 0.05 -7.41 -12.02
N VAL A 284 1.35 -7.17 -12.17
CA VAL A 284 2.11 -7.43 -13.39
C VAL A 284 1.98 -8.88 -13.87
N ASP A 285 1.85 -9.06 -15.18
CA ASP A 285 1.91 -10.38 -15.84
C ASP A 285 3.13 -10.44 -16.76
N ALA A 286 4.20 -11.08 -16.27
CA ALA A 286 5.45 -11.22 -17.01
C ALA A 286 5.30 -12.03 -18.30
N PHE A 287 4.33 -12.96 -18.37
CA PHE A 287 4.07 -13.73 -19.58
C PHE A 287 3.51 -12.82 -20.67
N LYS A 288 2.54 -11.96 -20.34
CA LYS A 288 2.02 -10.97 -21.30
C LYS A 288 3.11 -10.04 -21.79
N VAL A 289 3.94 -9.51 -20.87
CA VAL A 289 5.08 -8.64 -21.23
C VAL A 289 6.02 -9.35 -22.22
N LEU A 290 6.28 -10.64 -22.04
CA LEU A 290 7.23 -11.38 -22.88
C LEU A 290 6.64 -12.00 -24.14
N LYS A 291 5.36 -12.36 -24.17
CA LYS A 291 4.82 -13.25 -25.21
C LYS A 291 3.75 -12.61 -26.08
N TYR A 292 3.07 -11.57 -25.61
CA TYR A 292 2.01 -10.98 -26.41
C TYR A 292 2.55 -10.27 -27.65
N LYS A 293 1.86 -10.47 -28.77
CA LYS A 293 2.17 -9.91 -30.08
C LYS A 293 1.46 -8.58 -30.31
N THR A 294 0.30 -8.37 -29.69
CA THR A 294 -0.34 -7.06 -29.65
C THR A 294 0.53 -6.07 -28.89
N VAL A 295 0.74 -4.90 -29.49
CA VAL A 295 1.40 -3.75 -28.85
C VAL A 295 0.40 -2.61 -28.82
N ILE A 296 0.29 -1.94 -27.67
CA ILE A 296 -0.50 -0.73 -27.54
C ILE A 296 0.39 0.46 -27.16
N ASP A 297 0.13 1.60 -27.80
CA ASP A 297 0.69 2.90 -27.42
C ASP A 297 -0.45 3.79 -26.89
N TYR A 298 -0.24 4.35 -25.71
CA TYR A 298 -1.26 5.07 -24.95
C TYR A 298 -0.61 5.97 -23.90
N GLU A 299 -1.34 6.96 -23.42
CA GLU A 299 -1.07 7.61 -22.14
C GLU A 299 -2.05 7.08 -21.08
N LYS A 300 -1.61 6.98 -19.82
CA LYS A 300 -2.53 6.61 -18.73
C LYS A 300 -3.66 7.66 -18.69
N ILE A 301 -4.90 7.20 -18.58
CA ILE A 301 -6.09 8.04 -18.76
C ILE A 301 -6.37 8.80 -17.46
N ALA A 302 -5.63 9.87 -17.22
CA ALA A 302 -5.94 10.84 -16.17
C ALA A 302 -7.10 11.74 -16.65
N LEU A 303 -8.28 11.52 -16.09
CA LEU A 303 -9.51 12.25 -16.42
C LEU A 303 -9.61 13.61 -15.71
N ASN A 304 -8.69 13.89 -14.77
CA ASN A 304 -8.71 15.03 -13.87
C ASN A 304 -10.01 15.10 -13.03
N ASP A 305 -10.35 16.30 -12.59
CA ASP A 305 -11.53 16.63 -11.81
C ASP A 305 -12.69 17.06 -12.75
N THR A 306 -13.87 17.35 -12.22
CA THR A 306 -15.03 17.70 -13.08
C THR A 306 -14.90 19.08 -13.71
N ARG A 307 -14.02 19.96 -13.20
CA ARG A 307 -13.79 21.30 -13.74
C ARG A 307 -12.83 21.29 -14.93
N TYR A 308 -11.72 20.55 -14.81
CA TYR A 308 -10.66 20.43 -15.82
C TYR A 308 -10.67 19.06 -16.51
N PHE A 309 -11.89 18.52 -16.70
CA PHE A 309 -12.12 17.17 -17.16
C PHE A 309 -11.46 16.88 -18.51
N ASN A 310 -10.67 15.81 -18.58
CA ASN A 310 -9.98 15.38 -19.78
C ASN A 310 -10.73 14.25 -20.48
N ARG A 311 -11.37 14.60 -21.61
CA ARG A 311 -12.43 13.78 -22.23
C ARG A 311 -11.95 12.74 -23.24
N TYR A 312 -11.01 13.09 -24.10
CA TYR A 312 -10.66 12.32 -25.31
C TYR A 312 -9.29 11.69 -25.15
N HIS A 313 -9.20 10.37 -25.33
CA HIS A 313 -7.96 9.62 -25.16
C HIS A 313 -7.70 8.74 -26.36
N GLU A 314 -6.50 8.81 -26.91
CA GLU A 314 -6.10 8.01 -28.06
C GLU A 314 -5.32 6.77 -27.61
N ILE A 315 -5.62 5.64 -28.23
CA ILE A 315 -4.90 4.38 -28.05
C ILE A 315 -4.57 3.85 -29.44
N SER A 316 -3.29 3.62 -29.73
CA SER A 316 -2.85 2.94 -30.93
C SER A 316 -2.69 1.46 -30.66
N VAL A 317 -3.31 0.61 -31.47
CA VAL A 317 -3.20 -0.85 -31.40
C VAL A 317 -2.43 -1.33 -32.61
N THR A 318 -1.40 -2.14 -32.40
CA THR A 318 -0.59 -2.76 -33.46
C THR A 318 -0.65 -4.28 -33.32
N ASN A 319 -0.98 -4.95 -34.41
CA ASN A 319 -0.95 -6.41 -34.49
C ASN A 319 0.41 -6.89 -35.00
N ASN A 320 1.23 -7.54 -34.17
CA ASN A 320 2.45 -8.22 -34.61
C ASN A 320 2.30 -9.75 -34.64
N ASP A 321 1.06 -10.25 -34.60
CA ASP A 321 0.76 -11.65 -34.85
C ASP A 321 0.90 -11.94 -36.36
N GLU A 322 1.09 -13.21 -36.72
CA GLU A 322 1.20 -13.64 -38.12
C GLU A 322 -0.17 -13.61 -38.80
N GLU A 323 -1.23 -13.81 -38.02
CA GLU A 323 -2.63 -13.84 -38.48
C GLU A 323 -3.35 -12.52 -38.20
N ALA A 324 -4.49 -12.31 -38.88
CA ALA A 324 -5.36 -11.17 -38.62
C ALA A 324 -6.01 -11.28 -37.23
N VAL A 325 -6.01 -10.18 -36.46
CA VAL A 325 -6.58 -10.12 -35.12
C VAL A 325 -7.70 -9.09 -35.07
N THR A 326 -8.84 -9.50 -34.52
CA THR A 326 -9.99 -8.63 -34.27
C THR A 326 -9.98 -8.13 -32.84
N TYR A 327 -10.03 -6.81 -32.67
CA TYR A 327 -9.92 -6.13 -31.38
C TYR A 327 -11.25 -5.53 -30.93
N LYS A 328 -11.57 -5.74 -29.65
CA LYS A 328 -12.74 -5.20 -28.97
C LYS A 328 -12.34 -4.45 -27.70
N PHE A 329 -13.04 -3.35 -27.43
CA PHE A 329 -12.84 -2.51 -26.26
C PHE A 329 -14.00 -2.65 -25.27
N SER A 330 -13.70 -2.63 -23.98
CA SER A 330 -14.69 -2.57 -22.88
C SER A 330 -14.12 -1.88 -21.64
N ALA A 331 -14.90 -1.76 -20.57
CA ALA A 331 -14.42 -1.34 -19.26
C ALA A 331 -14.49 -2.49 -18.25
N GLU A 332 -13.56 -2.51 -17.29
CA GLU A 332 -13.65 -3.30 -16.06
C GLU A 332 -14.34 -2.49 -14.93
N ASP A 333 -14.73 -3.19 -13.85
CA ASP A 333 -15.33 -2.64 -12.63
C ASP A 333 -14.82 -1.25 -12.27
N ILE A 334 -15.76 -0.34 -12.04
CA ILE A 334 -15.46 1.06 -11.73
C ILE A 334 -15.60 1.25 -10.23
N VAL A 335 -14.48 1.19 -9.54
CA VAL A 335 -14.41 1.40 -8.09
C VAL A 335 -14.23 2.89 -7.79
N SER A 336 -14.99 3.36 -6.82
CA SER A 336 -14.93 4.72 -6.31
C SER A 336 -14.94 4.75 -4.80
N ALA A 337 -14.31 5.77 -4.21
CA ALA A 337 -14.47 6.09 -2.80
C ALA A 337 -14.40 7.61 -2.61
N ASP A 338 -15.14 8.13 -1.61
CA ASP A 338 -15.01 9.52 -1.18
C ASP A 338 -13.68 9.68 -0.44
N ILE A 339 -12.78 10.54 -0.96
CA ILE A 339 -11.44 10.75 -0.39
C ILE A 339 -11.38 11.95 0.56
N LEU A 340 -12.39 12.81 0.59
CA LEU A 340 -12.43 13.95 1.51
C LEU A 340 -13.46 13.70 2.61
N GLY A 341 -13.06 13.93 3.86
CA GLY A 341 -13.91 13.74 5.03
C GLY A 341 -13.78 14.87 6.03
N TRP A 342 -14.71 14.90 7.00
CA TRP A 342 -14.67 15.83 8.13
C TRP A 342 -14.28 15.08 9.40
N TYR A 343 -13.31 15.61 10.13
CA TYR A 343 -12.73 14.98 11.32
C TYR A 343 -12.67 15.98 12.47
N ALA A 344 -12.62 15.47 13.70
CA ALA A 344 -12.28 16.30 14.85
C ALA A 344 -10.87 16.88 14.64
N ALA A 345 -10.68 18.17 14.91
CA ALA A 345 -9.37 18.79 14.75
C ALA A 345 -8.44 18.32 15.86
N ASP A 346 -7.17 18.08 15.53
CA ASP A 346 -6.15 17.76 16.52
C ASP A 346 -6.02 18.92 17.53
N ARG A 347 -5.99 18.61 18.82
CA ARG A 347 -5.80 19.61 19.88
C ARG A 347 -4.34 20.07 19.92
N VAL A 348 -3.99 21.01 19.05
CA VAL A 348 -2.71 21.74 19.12
C VAL A 348 -2.93 23.02 19.92
N ILE A 349 -1.87 23.55 20.56
CA ILE A 349 -1.86 24.73 21.45
C ILE A 349 -2.67 25.93 20.89
N ALA A 350 -2.78 26.06 19.56
CA ALA A 350 -3.52 27.14 18.89
C ALA A 350 -4.69 26.68 18.00
N ASN A 351 -5.07 25.39 17.96
CA ASN A 351 -6.25 24.94 17.22
C ASN A 351 -7.38 24.46 18.15
N PRO A 352 -8.32 25.36 18.54
CA PRO A 352 -9.50 24.99 19.30
C PRO A 352 -10.68 24.54 18.43
N ALA A 353 -10.48 24.25 17.13
CA ALA A 353 -11.58 23.93 16.23
C ALA A 353 -12.33 22.65 16.66
N PRO A 354 -13.67 22.62 16.53
CA PRO A 354 -14.44 21.40 16.73
C PRO A 354 -14.21 20.37 15.61
N GLY A 355 -13.70 20.78 14.44
CA GLY A 355 -13.36 19.89 13.33
C GLY A 355 -12.71 20.56 12.13
N THR A 356 -12.22 19.75 11.20
CA THR A 356 -11.55 20.16 9.96
C THR A 356 -11.80 19.16 8.82
N LYS A 357 -11.71 19.63 7.57
CA LYS A 357 -11.60 18.74 6.41
C LYS A 357 -10.20 18.14 6.37
N ARG A 358 -10.10 16.89 5.92
CA ARG A 358 -8.83 16.27 5.51
C ARG A 358 -9.09 15.16 4.51
N VAL A 359 -8.05 14.81 3.74
CA VAL A 359 -8.04 13.57 2.97
C VAL A 359 -8.20 12.40 3.94
N LYS A 360 -9.09 11.46 3.61
CA LYS A 360 -9.34 10.27 4.40
C LYS A 360 -8.12 9.37 4.41
N GLU A 361 -7.91 8.71 5.54
CA GLU A 361 -7.06 7.52 5.56
C GLU A 361 -7.71 6.45 4.68
N PHE A 362 -6.90 5.55 4.12
CA PHE A 362 -7.42 4.48 3.28
C PHE A 362 -8.48 3.62 3.99
N PHE A 363 -8.28 3.34 5.28
CA PHE A 363 -9.21 2.53 6.08
C PHE A 363 -10.58 3.20 6.32
N ASP A 364 -10.66 4.52 6.12
CA ASP A 364 -11.93 5.28 6.18
C ASP A 364 -12.60 5.40 4.79
N MET A 365 -11.94 4.92 3.73
CA MET A 365 -12.50 4.88 2.38
C MET A 365 -13.36 3.63 2.22
N ILE A 366 -14.61 3.83 1.81
CA ILE A 366 -15.54 2.75 1.53
C ILE A 366 -15.61 2.61 0.00
N PRO A 367 -15.20 1.45 -0.56
CA PRO A 367 -15.32 1.22 -1.99
C PRO A 367 -16.80 1.10 -2.38
N GLU A 368 -17.16 1.77 -3.46
CA GLU A 368 -18.49 1.79 -4.06
C GLU A 368 -18.37 1.74 -5.59
N THR A 369 -19.43 1.33 -6.28
CA THR A 369 -19.48 1.39 -7.75
C THR A 369 -20.00 2.75 -8.21
N ARG A 370 -19.15 3.56 -8.85
CA ARG A 370 -19.55 4.84 -9.48
C ARG A 370 -18.93 4.99 -10.86
N ALA A 371 -19.76 4.83 -11.88
CA ALA A 371 -19.34 4.70 -13.27
C ALA A 371 -19.56 5.99 -14.08
N PRO A 372 -18.53 6.59 -14.71
CA PRO A 372 -18.76 7.54 -15.79
C PRO A 372 -19.28 6.82 -17.04
N GLU A 373 -19.96 7.55 -17.92
CA GLU A 373 -20.32 7.05 -19.25
C GLU A 373 -19.07 6.98 -20.14
N VAL A 374 -18.80 5.83 -20.74
CA VAL A 374 -17.64 5.59 -21.61
C VAL A 374 -18.10 5.18 -23.01
N SER A 375 -17.54 5.80 -24.04
CA SER A 375 -17.75 5.46 -25.44
C SER A 375 -16.50 4.81 -26.03
N PHE A 376 -16.68 3.63 -26.62
CA PHE A 376 -15.62 2.85 -27.24
C PHE A 376 -15.69 2.89 -28.77
N PRO A 377 -14.57 2.65 -29.48
CA PRO A 377 -14.62 2.41 -30.92
C PRO A 377 -15.43 1.15 -31.25
N ALA A 378 -15.98 1.09 -32.46
CA ALA A 378 -16.50 -0.15 -33.01
C ALA A 378 -15.36 -1.18 -33.15
N GLU A 379 -15.72 -2.47 -33.05
CA GLU A 379 -14.80 -3.59 -33.28
C GLU A 379 -14.10 -3.47 -34.64
N PHE A 380 -12.82 -3.85 -34.70
CA PHE A 380 -12.03 -3.75 -35.92
C PHE A 380 -10.99 -4.87 -36.02
N THR A 381 -10.61 -5.23 -37.24
CA THR A 381 -9.60 -6.25 -37.53
C THR A 381 -8.35 -5.59 -38.11
N LEU A 382 -7.18 -6.02 -37.66
CA LEU A 382 -5.88 -5.62 -38.19
C LEU A 382 -5.17 -6.83 -38.78
N GLN A 383 -4.64 -6.69 -39.99
CA GLN A 383 -3.72 -7.67 -40.57
C GLN A 383 -2.37 -7.66 -39.83
N SER A 384 -1.52 -8.64 -40.11
CA SER A 384 -0.16 -8.68 -39.56
C SER A 384 0.63 -7.41 -39.90
N GLY A 385 1.23 -6.79 -38.88
CA GLY A 385 1.99 -5.55 -38.99
C GLY A 385 1.15 -4.27 -39.09
N GLU A 386 -0.18 -4.36 -39.14
CA GLU A 386 -1.04 -3.18 -39.20
C GLU A 386 -1.22 -2.53 -37.82
N SER A 387 -1.35 -1.20 -37.85
CA SER A 387 -1.65 -0.38 -36.67
C SER A 387 -2.91 0.46 -36.92
N LYS A 388 -3.69 0.69 -35.87
CA LYS A 388 -4.83 1.61 -35.90
C LYS A 388 -4.93 2.39 -34.60
N THR A 389 -5.01 3.72 -34.72
CA THR A 389 -5.33 4.61 -33.60
C THR A 389 -6.83 4.78 -33.48
N VAL A 390 -7.33 4.60 -32.26
CA VAL A 390 -8.75 4.74 -31.89
C VAL A 390 -8.89 5.69 -30.70
N SER A 391 -10.08 6.23 -30.53
CA SER A 391 -10.40 7.16 -29.45
C SER A 391 -11.35 6.50 -28.44
N VAL A 392 -11.01 6.57 -27.16
CA VAL A 392 -11.85 6.18 -26.02
C VAL A 392 -12.25 7.45 -25.28
N ASN A 393 -13.55 7.64 -25.11
CA ASN A 393 -14.10 8.92 -24.70
C ASN A 393 -14.94 8.78 -23.44
N PHE A 394 -14.73 9.69 -22.50
CA PHE A 394 -15.46 9.71 -21.24
C PHE A 394 -16.40 10.91 -21.20
N LYS A 395 -17.56 10.75 -20.57
CA LYS A 395 -18.44 11.87 -20.26
C LYS A 395 -18.11 12.38 -18.87
N ASN A 396 -18.10 13.71 -18.72
CA ASN A 396 -17.94 14.34 -17.40
C ASN A 396 -19.06 13.86 -16.47
N PRO A 397 -18.73 13.36 -15.25
CA PRO A 397 -19.73 12.84 -14.32
C PRO A 397 -20.44 13.94 -13.49
N ASP A 398 -20.22 15.22 -13.78
CA ASP A 398 -20.79 16.38 -13.08
C ASP A 398 -22.34 16.37 -12.97
N THR A 399 -23.03 15.69 -13.89
CA THR A 399 -24.49 15.54 -13.87
C THR A 399 -25.02 14.29 -13.16
N LEU A 400 -24.14 13.41 -12.64
CA LEU A 400 -24.54 12.12 -12.06
C LEU A 400 -24.99 12.19 -10.60
N GLY A 401 -24.99 13.37 -9.99
CA GLY A 401 -25.46 13.58 -8.62
C GLY A 401 -24.57 12.98 -7.54
N TRP A 402 -23.30 12.68 -7.86
CA TRP A 402 -22.33 12.21 -6.88
C TRP A 402 -22.04 13.28 -5.81
N ASN A 403 -21.64 12.84 -4.62
CA ASN A 403 -21.30 13.73 -3.51
C ASN A 403 -20.00 14.51 -3.80
N ALA A 404 -20.07 15.60 -4.56
CA ALA A 404 -18.89 16.36 -4.96
C ALA A 404 -18.04 16.82 -3.76
N SER A 405 -18.66 17.17 -2.64
CA SER A 405 -17.98 17.59 -1.40
C SER A 405 -17.14 16.47 -0.75
N GLY A 406 -17.43 15.21 -1.05
CA GLY A 406 -16.64 14.05 -0.62
C GLY A 406 -15.46 13.74 -1.55
N LEU A 407 -15.34 14.46 -2.67
CA LEU A 407 -14.39 14.19 -3.76
C LEU A 407 -14.33 12.69 -4.13
N PRO A 408 -15.38 12.12 -4.74
CA PRO A 408 -15.42 10.75 -5.23
C PRO A 408 -14.26 10.47 -6.18
N LEU A 409 -13.21 9.81 -5.72
CA LEU A 409 -12.15 9.30 -6.58
C LEU A 409 -12.70 8.05 -7.25
N TYR A 410 -12.75 8.01 -8.57
CA TYR A 410 -13.24 6.86 -9.33
C TYR A 410 -12.17 6.40 -10.30
N SER A 411 -12.10 5.09 -10.51
CA SER A 411 -11.10 4.50 -11.39
C SER A 411 -11.54 3.16 -11.94
N GLY A 412 -10.87 2.72 -12.99
CA GLY A 412 -11.08 1.42 -13.60
C GLY A 412 -10.11 1.24 -14.77
N ARG A 413 -10.45 0.32 -15.67
CA ARG A 413 -9.55 -0.06 -16.75
C ARG A 413 -10.29 -0.15 -18.07
N VAL A 414 -9.72 0.45 -19.11
CA VAL A 414 -10.13 0.19 -20.49
C VAL A 414 -9.47 -1.11 -20.91
N LEU A 415 -10.29 -2.08 -21.26
CA LEU A 415 -9.89 -3.41 -21.64
C LEU A 415 -9.80 -3.53 -23.16
N ILE A 416 -8.74 -4.14 -23.68
CA ILE A 416 -8.53 -4.41 -25.10
C ILE A 416 -8.33 -5.92 -25.27
N SER A 417 -9.33 -6.61 -25.83
CA SER A 417 -9.25 -8.04 -26.14
C SER A 417 -9.03 -8.27 -27.64
N GLY A 418 -8.16 -9.22 -27.96
CA GLY A 418 -7.92 -9.70 -29.32
C GLY A 418 -8.52 -11.10 -29.54
N SER A 419 -8.95 -11.40 -30.77
CA SER A 419 -9.44 -12.72 -31.15
C SER A 419 -8.41 -13.85 -31.04
N ASN A 420 -7.12 -13.52 -30.89
CA ASN A 420 -6.03 -14.46 -30.60
C ASN A 420 -5.92 -14.83 -29.10
N GLY A 421 -6.86 -14.36 -28.26
CA GLY A 421 -6.87 -14.64 -26.82
C GLY A 421 -6.00 -13.69 -25.99
N GLU A 422 -5.35 -12.71 -26.62
CA GLU A 422 -4.60 -11.68 -25.91
C GLU A 422 -5.55 -10.64 -25.30
N PHE A 423 -5.18 -10.16 -24.11
CA PHE A 423 -5.91 -9.14 -23.39
C PHE A 423 -4.98 -8.18 -22.64
N LEU A 424 -5.03 -6.91 -23.03
CA LEU A 424 -4.28 -5.80 -22.44
C LEU A 424 -5.26 -4.77 -21.89
N SER A 425 -4.76 -3.81 -21.11
CA SER A 425 -5.62 -2.74 -20.62
C SER A 425 -4.88 -1.45 -20.30
N VAL A 426 -5.62 -0.36 -20.26
CA VAL A 426 -5.14 0.98 -19.92
C VAL A 426 -5.88 1.49 -18.68
N PRO A 427 -5.17 1.92 -17.62
CA PRO A 427 -5.83 2.43 -16.43
C PRO A 427 -6.43 3.81 -16.67
N TYR A 428 -7.60 4.07 -16.09
CA TYR A 428 -8.17 5.42 -15.98
C TYR A 428 -8.53 5.78 -14.55
N LEU A 429 -8.45 7.07 -14.24
CA LEU A 429 -8.76 7.62 -12.93
C LEU A 429 -9.27 9.06 -13.09
N GLY A 430 -10.29 9.42 -12.32
CA GLY A 430 -10.81 10.78 -12.24
C GLY A 430 -11.37 11.10 -10.86
N LEU A 431 -11.71 12.37 -10.67
CA LEU A 431 -12.26 12.88 -9.42
C LEU A 431 -13.62 13.55 -9.65
N GLY A 432 -14.64 13.09 -8.93
CA GLY A 432 -16.02 13.53 -9.04
C GLY A 432 -16.31 14.83 -8.31
N GLY A 433 -15.61 15.91 -8.59
CA GLY A 433 -15.85 17.22 -8.01
C GLY A 433 -14.87 18.26 -8.53
N ASP A 434 -15.06 19.53 -8.19
CA ASP A 434 -14.08 20.60 -8.44
C ASP A 434 -13.06 20.56 -7.30
N LEU A 435 -11.88 19.97 -7.55
CA LEU A 435 -10.87 19.74 -6.51
C LEU A 435 -10.51 21.05 -5.83
N ARG A 436 -10.22 22.09 -6.63
CA ARG A 436 -9.85 23.41 -6.13
C ARG A 436 -10.93 23.99 -5.22
N LYS A 437 -12.19 23.89 -5.61
CA LYS A 437 -13.32 24.38 -4.80
C LYS A 437 -13.46 23.62 -3.49
N GLU A 438 -13.43 22.29 -3.52
CA GLU A 438 -13.78 21.48 -2.35
C GLU A 438 -12.68 21.42 -1.29
N VAL A 439 -11.41 21.56 -1.72
CA VAL A 439 -10.26 21.71 -0.82
C VAL A 439 -9.96 23.16 -0.45
N THR A 440 -10.82 24.13 -0.80
CA THR A 440 -10.70 25.50 -0.29
C THR A 440 -11.55 25.65 0.99
N PRO A 441 -11.01 26.24 2.08
CA PRO A 441 -9.62 26.69 2.26
C PRO A 441 -8.63 25.53 2.27
N LEU A 442 -7.42 25.75 1.76
CA LEU A 442 -6.36 24.74 1.59
C LEU A 442 -5.77 24.26 2.90
N GLU A 443 -5.90 25.07 3.95
CA GLU A 443 -5.42 24.78 5.29
C GLU A 443 -6.51 24.14 6.15
N GLU A 444 -6.11 23.31 7.12
CA GLU A 444 -7.04 22.85 8.15
C GLU A 444 -7.69 24.04 8.89
N THR A 445 -8.87 23.85 9.47
CA THR A 445 -9.55 24.91 10.24
C THR A 445 -8.59 25.54 11.27
N ASN A 446 -8.49 26.87 11.26
CA ASN A 446 -7.58 27.71 12.07
C ASN A 446 -6.08 27.64 11.70
N TYR A 447 -5.70 26.95 10.63
CA TYR A 447 -4.39 27.07 10.00
C TYR A 447 -4.44 27.99 8.76
N ALA A 448 -3.32 28.48 8.25
CA ALA A 448 -2.02 28.52 8.93
C ALA A 448 -1.98 29.60 10.01
N PHE A 449 -1.05 29.51 10.96
CA PHE A 449 -0.82 30.54 11.96
C PHE A 449 0.65 30.72 12.26
N MET A 450 0.99 31.82 12.94
CA MET A 450 2.37 32.16 13.28
C MET A 450 2.59 32.27 14.78
N ILE A 451 3.68 31.68 15.24
CA ILE A 451 4.12 31.69 16.63
C ILE A 451 5.59 32.12 16.74
N SER A 452 6.01 32.51 17.94
CA SER A 452 7.39 32.80 18.32
C SER A 452 7.68 32.26 19.72
N THR A 453 8.95 32.31 20.13
CA THR A 453 9.48 31.93 21.44
C THR A 453 9.39 30.45 21.77
N THR A 454 10.17 30.01 22.78
CA THR A 454 10.08 28.64 23.34
C THR A 454 8.69 28.30 23.89
N SER A 455 7.86 29.29 24.19
CA SER A 455 6.48 29.10 24.70
C SER A 455 5.41 29.09 23.61
N ASN A 456 5.78 29.07 22.32
CA ASN A 456 4.85 29.07 21.19
C ASN A 456 3.83 30.23 21.24
N THR A 457 4.31 31.42 21.62
CA THR A 457 3.50 32.64 21.75
C THR A 457 2.93 33.05 20.38
N PRO A 458 1.60 33.17 20.23
CA PRO A 458 0.99 33.64 18.98
C PRO A 458 1.45 35.06 18.62
N VAL A 459 1.75 35.30 17.35
CA VAL A 459 2.17 36.64 16.89
C VAL A 459 1.08 37.68 17.08
N ALA A 460 -0.20 37.28 17.07
CA ALA A 460 -1.31 38.18 17.38
C ALA A 460 -1.22 38.81 18.79
N SER A 461 -0.59 38.15 19.77
CA SER A 461 -0.34 38.71 21.11
C SER A 461 1.04 39.35 21.26
N LYS A 462 1.94 39.11 20.30
CA LYS A 462 3.31 39.66 20.24
C LYS A 462 3.66 40.01 18.78
N PRO A 463 3.20 41.15 18.25
CA PRO A 463 3.38 41.52 16.84
C PRO A 463 4.78 42.11 16.56
N TYR A 464 5.82 41.54 17.18
CA TYR A 464 7.21 41.94 16.97
C TYR A 464 8.16 40.79 17.26
N PHE A 465 9.36 40.82 16.67
CA PHE A 465 10.44 39.86 16.93
C PHE A 465 11.74 40.57 17.30
N THR A 466 12.48 40.00 18.25
CA THR A 466 13.82 40.47 18.62
C THR A 466 14.94 39.72 17.89
N PHE A 467 14.61 38.64 17.18
CA PHE A 467 15.57 37.69 16.59
C PHE A 467 16.60 37.15 17.60
N ASN A 468 16.20 37.02 18.86
CA ASN A 468 17.00 36.32 19.85
C ASN A 468 16.94 34.81 19.59
N LEU A 469 17.94 34.31 18.86
CA LEU A 469 18.05 32.89 18.46
C LEU A 469 18.65 31.99 19.56
N SER A 470 18.88 32.50 20.78
CA SER A 470 19.35 31.65 21.87
C SER A 470 18.33 30.52 22.16
N LEU A 471 18.82 29.35 22.57
CA LEU A 471 17.95 28.20 22.91
C LEU A 471 16.91 28.52 23.98
N ALA A 472 17.17 29.49 24.85
CA ALA A 472 16.25 29.92 25.91
C ALA A 472 15.13 30.84 25.39
N ALA A 473 15.40 31.66 24.36
CA ALA A 473 14.46 32.66 23.85
C ALA A 473 13.70 32.17 22.62
N GLN A 474 14.42 31.73 21.59
CA GLN A 474 13.87 31.31 20.29
C GLN A 474 12.86 32.32 19.70
N ASP A 475 13.19 33.62 19.76
CA ASP A 475 12.26 34.69 19.39
C ASP A 475 12.38 35.13 17.92
N PHE A 476 11.83 34.30 17.04
CA PHE A 476 11.77 34.50 15.59
C PHE A 476 10.46 33.90 15.02
N PRO A 477 10.01 34.33 13.83
CA PRO A 477 8.76 33.83 13.24
C PRO A 477 8.84 32.34 12.90
N ARG A 478 7.83 31.58 13.35
CA ARG A 478 7.59 30.21 12.91
C ARG A 478 6.16 30.11 12.38
N VAL A 479 6.01 29.74 11.12
CA VAL A 479 4.70 29.46 10.51
C VAL A 479 4.40 27.98 10.67
N ILE A 480 3.23 27.69 11.23
CA ILE A 480 2.69 26.34 11.26
C ILE A 480 1.62 26.28 10.18
N SER A 481 1.85 25.44 9.18
CA SER A 481 0.96 25.17 8.05
C SER A 481 0.61 23.69 8.04
N LYS A 482 -0.65 23.38 7.78
CA LYS A 482 -1.20 22.03 7.75
C LYS A 482 -2.20 21.94 6.60
N PRO A 483 -1.70 21.85 5.36
CA PRO A 483 -2.57 21.81 4.20
C PRO A 483 -3.35 20.50 4.15
N ILE A 484 -4.63 20.58 3.79
CA ILE A 484 -5.54 19.43 3.72
C ILE A 484 -5.35 18.58 2.47
N TYR A 485 -4.57 19.08 1.51
CA TYR A 485 -4.25 18.43 0.24
C TYR A 485 -2.82 18.79 -0.17
N GLY A 486 -2.20 17.97 -1.03
CA GLY A 486 -0.82 18.23 -1.45
C GLY A 486 -0.68 19.51 -2.29
N ILE A 487 0.36 20.28 -1.98
CA ILE A 487 0.62 21.59 -2.57
C ILE A 487 1.84 21.50 -3.48
N LYS A 488 1.71 21.97 -4.72
CA LYS A 488 2.80 21.96 -5.71
C LYS A 488 3.87 23.02 -5.43
N GLU A 489 3.43 24.21 -5.03
CA GLU A 489 4.32 25.31 -4.67
C GLU A 489 3.79 25.99 -3.40
N THR A 490 4.63 26.00 -2.37
CA THR A 490 4.45 26.81 -1.17
C THR A 490 5.51 27.90 -1.21
N ARG A 491 5.10 29.16 -1.08
CA ARG A 491 6.01 30.31 -1.07
C ARG A 491 5.98 31.00 0.26
N TRP A 492 7.17 31.43 0.69
CA TRP A 492 7.33 32.29 1.84
C TRP A 492 8.18 33.49 1.45
N ASP A 493 7.53 34.51 0.89
CA ASP A 493 8.18 35.67 0.28
C ASP A 493 8.29 36.84 1.25
N VAL A 494 9.28 37.69 1.02
CA VAL A 494 9.61 38.85 1.85
C VAL A 494 9.46 40.13 1.07
N PHE A 495 8.84 41.14 1.69
CA PHE A 495 8.65 42.45 1.07
C PHE A 495 9.06 43.62 1.98
N GLU A 496 9.37 44.75 1.36
CA GLU A 496 9.65 46.03 1.99
C GLU A 496 8.43 46.59 2.77
N ALA A 497 8.69 47.47 3.73
CA ALA A 497 7.63 48.09 4.52
C ALA A 497 6.71 48.96 3.62
N GLY A 498 5.39 48.86 3.84
CA GLY A 498 4.39 49.58 3.06
C GLY A 498 4.00 48.89 1.74
N TRP A 499 4.61 47.75 1.41
CA TRP A 499 4.21 46.92 0.28
C TRP A 499 2.76 46.44 0.41
N THR A 500 2.08 46.29 -0.72
CA THR A 500 0.72 45.73 -0.75
C THR A 500 0.59 44.56 -1.73
N GLU A 501 -0.33 43.62 -1.45
CA GLU A 501 -0.56 42.43 -2.29
C GLU A 501 -0.84 42.76 -3.77
N ARG A 502 -1.32 43.98 -4.07
CA ARG A 502 -1.55 44.45 -5.45
C ARG A 502 -0.28 44.61 -6.27
N GLU A 503 0.87 44.73 -5.62
CA GLU A 503 2.18 44.92 -6.24
C GLU A 503 2.88 43.57 -6.52
N TRP A 504 2.31 42.46 -6.05
CA TRP A 504 2.86 41.13 -6.23
C TRP A 504 2.94 40.71 -7.70
N LYS A 505 4.08 40.12 -8.10
CA LYS A 505 4.29 39.53 -9.43
C LYS A 505 5.04 38.21 -9.33
N TYR A 506 4.73 37.30 -10.26
CA TYR A 506 5.39 36.02 -10.39
C TYR A 506 6.25 35.94 -11.66
N PRO A 507 7.42 35.26 -11.60
CA PRO A 507 8.10 34.89 -10.36
C PRO A 507 8.59 36.16 -9.63
N PRO A 508 8.60 36.20 -8.28
CA PRO A 508 9.17 37.31 -7.55
C PRO A 508 10.67 37.40 -7.86
N VAL A 509 11.17 38.62 -8.08
CA VAL A 509 12.59 38.87 -8.35
C VAL A 509 13.12 39.77 -7.24
N PRO A 510 14.19 39.36 -6.51
CA PRO A 510 14.78 40.19 -5.46
C PRO A 510 15.17 41.58 -5.99
N GLY A 511 14.73 42.63 -5.30
CA GLY A 511 14.92 44.03 -5.67
C GLY A 511 13.82 44.64 -6.55
N GLU A 512 12.81 43.88 -6.95
CA GLU A 512 11.69 44.37 -7.77
C GLU A 512 10.35 44.38 -7.02
N ASN A 513 9.53 45.41 -7.23
CA ASN A 513 8.20 45.58 -6.62
C ASN A 513 8.21 45.37 -5.10
N GLY A 514 9.25 45.87 -4.43
CA GLY A 514 9.45 45.72 -2.99
C GLY A 514 9.79 44.30 -2.53
N HIS A 515 10.01 43.33 -3.42
CA HIS A 515 10.40 41.98 -3.02
C HIS A 515 11.86 41.94 -2.58
N ILE A 516 12.11 41.53 -1.34
CA ILE A 516 13.45 41.42 -0.76
C ILE A 516 14.05 40.04 -1.07
N GLY A 517 13.25 38.98 -0.98
CA GLY A 517 13.68 37.60 -1.22
C GLY A 517 12.67 36.56 -0.72
N THR A 518 12.94 35.28 -0.91
CA THR A 518 12.10 34.17 -0.40
C THR A 518 12.85 33.45 0.71
N ILE A 519 12.16 33.13 1.81
CA ILE A 519 12.74 32.35 2.92
C ILE A 519 13.12 30.97 2.40
N ALA A 520 14.37 30.60 2.60
CA ALA A 520 14.87 29.27 2.27
C ALA A 520 14.26 28.24 3.23
N SER A 521 13.74 27.14 2.69
CA SER A 521 13.35 25.99 3.50
C SER A 521 14.58 25.11 3.77
N TRP A 522 14.75 24.65 5.01
CA TRP A 522 15.77 23.68 5.38
C TRP A 522 15.12 22.32 5.66
N VAL A 523 15.71 21.25 5.11
CA VAL A 523 15.18 19.86 5.14
C VAL A 523 15.00 19.29 6.56
N GLY A 524 15.71 19.81 7.55
CA GLY A 524 15.62 19.36 8.95
C GLY A 524 14.59 20.07 9.83
N SER A 525 13.87 21.08 9.31
CA SER A 525 12.97 21.92 10.10
C SER A 525 11.82 21.15 10.78
N GLY A 526 11.39 20.02 10.20
CA GLY A 526 10.40 19.12 10.81
C GLY A 526 10.93 18.20 11.92
N ARG A 527 12.22 18.25 12.24
CA ARG A 527 12.89 17.38 13.24
C ARG A 527 13.59 18.15 14.35
N VAL A 528 13.62 19.47 14.27
CA VAL A 528 14.35 20.33 15.21
C VAL A 528 13.40 21.37 15.78
N GLU A 529 13.30 21.40 17.11
CA GLU A 529 12.37 22.28 17.83
C GLU A 529 12.92 23.73 18.01
N ALA A 530 14.22 23.94 17.74
CA ALA A 530 14.94 25.19 17.98
C ALA A 530 16.08 25.46 16.97
N ILE A 531 16.29 26.72 16.60
CA ILE A 531 17.48 27.16 15.85
C ILE A 531 18.67 27.24 16.81
N ASP A 532 19.70 26.44 16.54
CA ASP A 532 21.04 26.49 17.11
C ASP A 532 22.01 27.28 16.20
N THR A 533 22.39 28.48 16.60
CA THR A 533 23.27 29.37 15.81
C THR A 533 24.71 28.89 15.69
N SER A 534 25.12 27.85 16.42
CA SER A 534 26.42 27.20 16.19
C SER A 534 26.41 26.32 14.94
N ILE A 535 25.23 25.98 14.43
CA ILE A 535 25.00 25.11 13.27
C ILE A 535 24.30 25.87 12.14
N TYR A 536 23.45 26.87 12.45
CA TYR A 536 22.57 27.56 11.48
C TYR A 536 22.86 29.07 11.40
N ASP A 537 22.73 29.67 10.20
CA ASP A 537 23.05 31.09 9.95
C ASP A 537 21.92 32.03 10.45
N PRO A 538 22.19 32.92 11.42
CA PRO A 538 21.21 33.85 11.96
C PRO A 538 20.78 34.99 11.02
N ASN A 539 21.47 35.25 9.91
CA ASN A 539 21.23 36.41 9.05
C ASN A 539 20.18 36.19 7.94
N GLU A 540 19.46 35.08 7.94
CA GLU A 540 18.53 34.69 6.87
C GLU A 540 17.07 35.18 7.05
N THR A 541 16.77 36.12 7.95
CA THR A 541 15.39 36.40 8.40
C THR A 541 14.81 37.77 8.01
N PHE A 542 13.53 37.81 7.60
CA PHE A 542 12.82 39.03 7.16
C PHE A 542 11.25 38.97 7.30
N THR A 543 10.53 39.99 6.82
CA THR A 543 9.04 40.19 6.79
C THR A 543 8.31 39.28 5.79
N LEU A 544 7.00 38.99 5.94
CA LEU A 544 6.46 37.66 5.58
C LEU A 544 5.17 37.68 4.72
N ARG A 545 5.17 36.97 3.59
CA ARG A 545 4.00 36.51 2.80
C ARG A 545 4.07 34.99 2.68
N PHE A 546 3.14 34.27 3.30
CA PHE A 546 3.01 32.83 3.15
C PHE A 546 1.86 32.51 2.20
N ALA A 547 2.11 31.77 1.13
CA ALA A 547 1.11 31.47 0.11
C ALA A 547 1.20 30.03 -0.39
N LEU A 548 0.02 29.42 -0.61
CA LEU A 548 -0.13 28.08 -1.17
C LEU A 548 -0.75 28.17 -2.56
N LEU A 549 -0.14 27.49 -3.54
CA LEU A 549 -0.72 27.39 -4.87
C LEU A 549 -1.90 26.41 -4.84
N LYS A 550 -3.09 26.87 -5.25
CA LYS A 550 -4.30 26.04 -5.33
C LYS A 550 -4.12 24.91 -6.37
N PRO A 551 -4.80 23.76 -6.20
CA PRO A 551 -4.80 22.70 -7.20
C PRO A 551 -5.16 23.22 -8.59
N PHE A 552 -4.42 22.75 -9.61
CA PHE A 552 -4.48 23.23 -11.00
C PHE A 552 -4.22 24.73 -11.18
N GLY A 553 -3.66 25.41 -10.17
CA GLY A 553 -3.36 26.82 -10.22
C GLY A 553 -2.19 27.13 -11.15
N ASP A 554 -2.34 28.20 -11.93
CA ASP A 554 -1.22 28.83 -12.63
C ASP A 554 -0.52 29.80 -11.66
N PRO A 555 0.75 29.59 -11.30
CA PRO A 555 1.44 30.44 -10.37
C PRO A 555 1.57 31.90 -10.85
N SER A 556 1.43 32.18 -12.15
CA SER A 556 1.47 33.55 -12.68
C SER A 556 0.25 34.41 -12.35
N HIS A 557 -0.80 33.82 -11.78
CA HIS A 557 -2.07 34.48 -11.51
C HIS A 557 -2.32 34.57 -9.99
N ALA A 558 -2.38 35.80 -9.45
CA ALA A 558 -2.45 36.03 -8.00
C ALA A 558 -3.65 35.36 -7.30
N ASP A 559 -4.80 35.24 -7.97
CA ASP A 559 -6.02 34.60 -7.45
C ASP A 559 -5.93 33.07 -7.33
N ASN A 560 -4.90 32.46 -7.94
CA ASN A 560 -4.58 31.04 -7.85
C ASN A 560 -3.81 30.69 -6.57
N TRP A 561 -3.43 31.70 -5.77
CA TRP A 561 -2.81 31.53 -4.47
C TRP A 561 -3.85 31.66 -3.35
N GLU A 562 -3.71 30.86 -2.30
CA GLU A 562 -4.28 31.14 -0.98
C GLU A 562 -3.20 31.80 -0.15
N VAL A 563 -3.45 33.03 0.28
CA VAL A 563 -2.46 33.85 0.98
C VAL A 563 -2.84 33.92 2.45
N LEU A 564 -1.90 33.58 3.32
CA LEU A 564 -2.05 33.82 4.75
C LEU A 564 -1.85 35.31 5.01
N HIS A 565 -2.91 35.99 5.43
CA HIS A 565 -2.81 37.38 5.88
C HIS A 565 -2.21 37.43 7.29
N ILE A 566 -0.94 37.82 7.35
CA ILE A 566 -0.21 38.01 8.60
C ILE A 566 -0.32 39.50 8.99
N PRO A 567 -0.50 39.85 10.29
CA PRO A 567 -0.44 41.24 10.74
C PRO A 567 0.88 41.91 10.34
N GLU A 568 0.93 43.24 10.23
CA GLU A 568 2.21 43.94 10.11
C GLU A 568 3.08 43.63 11.33
N ILE A 569 4.31 43.18 11.10
CA ILE A 569 5.25 42.80 12.16
C ILE A 569 6.44 43.74 12.17
N SER A 570 6.82 44.21 13.35
CA SER A 570 8.03 45.01 13.54
C SER A 570 9.20 44.16 14.03
N VAL A 571 10.39 44.43 13.50
CA VAL A 571 11.65 43.88 14.03
C VAL A 571 12.24 44.92 15.00
N LEU A 572 12.54 44.52 16.24
CA LEU A 572 13.05 45.42 17.29
C LEU A 572 14.57 45.39 17.40
#